data_AF-A0A963G9L5-F1
#
_entry.id   AF-A0A963G9L5-F1
#
_cell.length_a   1.000
_cell.length_b   1.000
_cell.length_c   1.000
_cell.angle_alpha   90.00
_cell.angle_beta   90.00
_cell.angle_gamma   90.00
#
_symmetry.space_group_name_H-M   'P 1'
#
loop_
_entity.id
_entity.type
_entity.pdbx_description
1 polymer ?
#
loop_
_entity_poly.entity_id
_entity_poly.type
_entity_poly.pdbx_seq_one_letter_code
_entity_poly.pdbx_strand_id
1 'polypeptide(L)'
;PVIYSSSDWGIHDDKGYYTILGRMDDVINVAGHRLGTREIEEAVQAHPAIAEVAVVGVADQLKGQMPMAFAVVKSADSVSTPEKAAALEKEVMKKVDGILGAIARPGRVHFISGLPKTRSGKMLRRSIQALAEGRDPGDLTTIDDPSTLEQIRAALAK
;
A
#
# COMPACT_ATOMS: atom_id res chain seq x y z
N PRO A 1 30.80 7.86 16.74
CA PRO A 1 30.08 6.85 17.52
C PRO A 1 29.25 5.94 16.60
N VAL A 2 29.31 4.62 16.82
CA VAL A 2 28.41 3.68 16.14
C VAL A 2 27.06 3.76 16.84
N ILE A 3 26.02 4.15 16.11
CA ILE A 3 24.66 4.29 16.65
C ILE A 3 23.81 3.18 16.04
N TYR A 4 23.01 2.51 16.88
CA TYR A 4 22.03 1.52 16.44
C TYR A 4 20.92 2.21 15.63
N SER A 5 20.68 1.75 14.40
CA SER A 5 19.54 2.18 13.59
C SER A 5 18.40 1.19 13.75
N SER A 6 17.27 1.65 14.31
CA SER A 6 16.03 0.86 14.35
C SER A 6 15.42 0.65 12.96
N SER A 7 15.78 1.51 12.00
CA SER A 7 15.16 1.56 10.67
C SER A 7 13.68 1.92 10.69
N ASP A 8 13.24 2.68 11.71
CA ASP A 8 11.91 3.26 11.82
C ASP A 8 11.97 4.79 11.85
N TRP A 9 11.01 5.44 11.20
CA TRP A 9 10.71 6.86 11.40
C TRP A 9 9.80 7.04 12.60
N GLY A 10 10.06 8.06 13.39
CA GLY A 10 9.16 8.49 14.45
C GLY A 10 9.17 9.99 14.63
N ILE A 11 8.07 10.51 15.18
CA ILE A 11 8.01 11.89 15.69
C ILE A 11 8.13 11.85 17.21
N HIS A 12 8.84 12.83 17.76
CA HIS A 12 8.95 13.07 19.19
C HIS A 12 8.21 14.36 19.49
N ASP A 13 7.18 14.29 20.34
CA ASP A 13 6.37 15.45 20.67
C ASP A 13 6.89 16.21 21.91
N ASP A 14 6.35 17.40 22.15
CA ASP A 14 6.72 18.26 23.27
C ASP A 14 6.35 17.66 24.65
N LYS A 15 5.57 16.57 24.67
CA LYS A 15 5.19 15.84 25.89
C LYS A 15 6.12 14.66 26.16
N GLY A 16 7.12 14.43 25.32
CA GLY A 16 8.11 13.36 25.49
C GLY A 16 7.70 12.01 24.88
N TYR A 17 6.63 11.96 24.08
CA TYR A 17 6.16 10.71 23.46
C TYR A 17 6.76 10.53 22.07
N TYR A 18 7.12 9.28 21.77
CA TYR A 18 7.52 8.84 20.43
C TYR A 18 6.34 8.15 19.75
N THR A 19 5.95 8.63 18.57
CA THR A 19 5.02 7.93 17.67
C THR A 19 5.79 7.39 16.49
N ILE A 20 5.79 6.06 16.34
CA ILE A 20 6.44 5.38 15.21
C ILE A 20 5.53 5.52 13.99
N LEU A 21 6.02 6.19 12.96
CA LEU A 21 5.31 6.43 11.70
C LEU A 21 5.43 5.26 10.74
N GLY A 22 6.41 4.38 10.98
CA GLY A 22 6.65 3.19 10.21
C GLY A 22 8.10 3.06 9.81
N ARG A 23 8.33 2.16 8.87
CA ARG A 23 9.63 1.72 8.41
C ARG A 23 10.32 2.76 7.52
N MET A 24 11.62 2.97 7.69
CA MET A 24 12.41 3.87 6.83
C MET A 24 12.38 3.47 5.35
N ASP A 25 12.23 2.18 5.08
CA ASP A 25 12.10 1.60 3.75
C ASP A 25 10.67 1.70 3.15
N ASP A 26 9.67 2.10 3.94
CA ASP A 26 8.27 2.20 3.51
C ASP A 26 7.83 3.65 3.19
N VAL A 27 8.79 4.53 2.91
CA VAL A 27 8.57 5.92 2.46
C VAL A 27 8.73 6.03 0.96
N ILE A 28 7.79 6.72 0.30
CA ILE A 28 7.79 6.97 -1.14
C ILE A 28 7.95 8.47 -1.41
N ASN A 29 8.54 8.82 -2.54
CA ASN A 29 8.74 10.19 -2.99
C ASN A 29 7.82 10.49 -4.18
N VAL A 30 6.74 11.22 -3.91
CA VAL A 30 5.75 11.61 -4.91
C VAL A 30 5.91 13.09 -5.21
N ALA A 31 6.45 13.41 -6.38
CA ALA A 31 6.71 14.78 -6.83
C ALA A 31 7.46 15.64 -5.78
N GLY A 32 8.50 15.06 -5.15
CA GLY A 32 9.31 15.73 -4.13
C GLY A 32 8.78 15.60 -2.71
N HIS A 33 7.56 15.08 -2.51
CA HIS A 33 6.96 14.91 -1.19
C HIS A 33 7.26 13.52 -0.65
N ARG A 34 7.84 13.46 0.55
CA ARG A 34 8.05 12.19 1.27
C ARG A 34 6.76 11.80 1.97
N LEU A 35 6.17 10.69 1.54
CA LEU A 35 4.96 10.13 2.09
C LEU A 35 5.23 8.74 2.66
N GLY A 36 4.73 8.47 3.86
CA GLY A 36 4.69 7.12 4.40
C GLY A 36 3.64 6.30 3.67
N THR A 37 3.94 5.07 3.29
CA THR A 37 2.89 4.20 2.73
C THR A 37 1.81 3.87 3.77
N ARG A 38 2.17 3.84 5.05
CA ARG A 38 1.29 3.57 6.20
C ARG A 38 0.17 4.60 6.35
N GLU A 39 0.47 5.90 6.22
CA GLU A 39 -0.56 6.95 6.30
C GLU A 39 -1.58 6.81 5.15
N ILE A 40 -1.09 6.48 3.94
CA ILE A 40 -1.97 6.25 2.77
C ILE A 40 -2.84 5.01 3.00
N GLU A 41 -2.28 3.93 3.55
CA GLU A 41 -3.04 2.74 3.95
C GLU A 41 -4.14 3.08 4.95
N GLU A 42 -3.84 3.87 5.99
CA GLU A 42 -4.81 4.28 7.00
C GLU A 42 -5.93 5.14 6.38
N ALA A 43 -5.59 6.04 5.45
CA ALA A 43 -6.58 6.83 4.71
C ALA A 43 -7.48 5.97 3.81
N VAL A 44 -6.92 4.94 3.15
CA VAL A 44 -7.69 3.97 2.36
C VAL A 44 -8.58 3.11 3.27
N GLN A 45 -8.04 2.60 4.37
CA GLN A 45 -8.74 1.74 5.32
C GLN A 45 -9.84 2.48 6.11
N ALA A 46 -9.79 3.81 6.15
CA ALA A 46 -10.88 4.65 6.67
C ALA A 46 -12.16 4.59 5.79
N HIS A 47 -12.13 3.99 4.61
CA HIS A 47 -13.32 3.70 3.82
C HIS A 47 -14.01 2.42 4.34
N PRO A 48 -15.34 2.45 4.63
CA PRO A 48 -16.02 1.36 5.35
C PRO A 48 -16.00 0.01 4.62
N ALA A 49 -15.91 0.02 3.29
CA ALA A 49 -15.85 -1.21 2.48
C ALA A 49 -14.49 -1.92 2.51
N ILE A 50 -13.42 -1.26 2.96
CA ILE A 50 -12.06 -1.81 2.94
C ILE A 50 -11.78 -2.57 4.24
N ALA A 51 -11.32 -3.81 4.11
CA ALA A 51 -10.90 -4.67 5.21
C ALA A 51 -9.40 -4.49 5.49
N GLU A 52 -8.58 -4.60 4.45
CA GLU A 52 -7.13 -4.53 4.52
C GLU A 52 -6.57 -3.86 3.26
N VAL A 53 -5.39 -3.26 3.34
CA VAL A 53 -4.73 -2.62 2.21
C VAL A 53 -3.21 -2.70 2.35
N ALA A 54 -2.54 -2.89 1.21
CA ALA A 54 -1.11 -2.64 1.04
C ALA A 54 -0.92 -1.45 0.08
N VAL A 55 -0.05 -0.50 0.45
CA VAL A 55 0.38 0.57 -0.47
C VAL A 55 1.87 0.44 -0.77
N VAL A 56 2.21 0.50 -2.06
CA VAL A 56 3.58 0.53 -2.57
C VAL A 56 3.78 1.76 -3.46
N GLY A 57 5.00 2.29 -3.50
CA GLY A 57 5.38 3.31 -4.48
C GLY A 57 5.96 2.64 -5.71
N VAL A 58 5.36 2.88 -6.87
CA VAL A 58 5.88 2.40 -8.16
C VAL A 58 6.54 3.54 -8.92
N ALA A 59 7.57 3.23 -9.70
CA ALA A 59 8.22 4.23 -10.56
C ALA A 59 7.21 4.94 -11.48
N ASP A 60 7.30 6.27 -11.52
CA ASP A 60 6.46 7.13 -12.37
C ASP A 60 7.33 8.18 -13.06
N GLN A 61 7.15 8.36 -14.37
CA GLN A 61 8.03 9.23 -15.17
C GLN A 61 7.93 10.72 -14.80
N LEU A 62 6.78 11.16 -14.27
CA LEU A 62 6.53 12.56 -13.95
C LEU A 62 6.76 12.83 -12.47
N LYS A 63 6.24 11.94 -11.61
CA LYS A 63 6.23 12.12 -10.15
C LYS A 63 7.42 11.47 -9.46
N GLY A 64 8.27 10.72 -10.17
CA GLY A 64 9.31 9.88 -9.59
C GLY A 64 8.73 8.58 -9.05
N GLN A 65 7.80 8.66 -8.09
CA GLN A 65 6.97 7.54 -7.66
C GLN A 65 5.48 7.90 -7.62
N MET A 66 4.63 6.91 -7.84
CA MET A 66 3.19 6.99 -7.66
C MET A 66 2.74 5.95 -6.61
N PRO A 67 1.89 6.30 -5.64
CA PRO A 67 1.31 5.30 -4.75
C PRO A 67 0.38 4.37 -5.56
N MET A 68 0.45 3.08 -5.29
CA MET A 68 -0.46 2.06 -5.83
C MET A 68 -1.02 1.26 -4.65
N ALA A 69 -2.34 1.15 -4.59
CA ALA A 69 -3.02 0.45 -3.50
C ALA A 69 -3.53 -0.91 -3.96
N PHE A 70 -3.33 -1.92 -3.11
CA PHE A 70 -3.90 -3.26 -3.25
C PHE A 70 -4.80 -3.50 -2.04
N ALA A 71 -6.11 -3.59 -2.25
CA ALA A 71 -7.09 -3.57 -1.19
C ALA A 71 -7.96 -4.83 -1.18
N VAL A 72 -8.23 -5.33 0.02
CA VAL A 72 -9.19 -6.40 0.28
C VAL A 72 -10.48 -5.75 0.78
N VAL A 73 -11.60 -6.10 0.16
CA VAL A 73 -12.92 -5.58 0.57
C VAL A 73 -13.57 -6.48 1.61
N LYS A 74 -14.39 -5.90 2.48
CA LYS A 74 -15.15 -6.65 3.50
C LYS A 74 -16.26 -7.52 2.90
N SER A 75 -16.78 -7.14 1.73
CA SER A 75 -17.80 -7.88 0.99
C SER A 75 -17.38 -8.00 -0.47
N ALA A 76 -17.32 -9.24 -0.98
CA ALA A 76 -17.01 -9.50 -2.38
C ALA A 76 -18.04 -8.86 -3.35
N ASP A 77 -19.27 -8.61 -2.88
CA ASP A 77 -20.28 -7.94 -3.70
C ASP A 77 -19.92 -6.48 -4.04
N SER A 78 -19.08 -5.83 -3.21
CA SER A 78 -18.62 -4.46 -3.47
C SER A 78 -17.79 -4.33 -4.75
N VAL A 79 -17.27 -5.45 -5.28
CA VAL A 79 -16.41 -5.52 -6.46
C VAL A 79 -16.84 -6.62 -7.43
N SER A 80 -18.09 -7.09 -7.33
CA SER A 80 -18.60 -8.22 -8.12
C SER A 80 -18.74 -7.93 -9.61
N THR A 81 -18.80 -6.66 -10.01
CA THR A 81 -18.79 -6.24 -11.41
C THR A 81 -17.74 -5.14 -11.64
N PRO A 82 -17.26 -4.96 -12.89
CA PRO A 82 -16.33 -3.88 -13.23
C PRO A 82 -16.83 -2.49 -12.85
N GLU A 83 -18.13 -2.24 -12.98
CA GLU A 83 -18.76 -0.95 -12.65
C GLU A 83 -18.74 -0.69 -11.14
N LYS A 84 -19.04 -1.70 -10.33
CA LYS A 84 -18.96 -1.60 -8.86
C LYS A 84 -17.52 -1.37 -8.41
N ALA A 85 -16.57 -2.10 -8.99
CA ALA A 85 -15.16 -1.93 -8.69
C ALA A 85 -14.67 -0.52 -9.04
N ALA A 86 -15.01 0.00 -10.23
CA ALA A 86 -14.65 1.36 -10.64
C ALA A 86 -15.29 2.45 -9.76
N ALA A 87 -16.55 2.24 -9.35
CA ALA A 87 -17.23 3.15 -8.43
C ALA A 87 -16.53 3.18 -7.07
N LEU A 88 -16.20 2.01 -6.51
CA LEU A 88 -15.50 1.90 -5.23
C LEU A 88 -14.08 2.46 -5.29
N GLU A 89 -13.33 2.23 -6.38
CA GLU A 89 -12.01 2.82 -6.59
C GLU A 89 -12.07 4.36 -6.49
N LYS A 90 -13.06 4.98 -7.15
CA LYS A 90 -13.27 6.42 -7.10
C LYS A 90 -13.63 6.93 -5.70
N GLU A 91 -14.47 6.20 -4.97
CA GLU A 91 -14.84 6.53 -3.59
C GLU A 91 -13.63 6.48 -2.64
N VAL A 92 -12.82 5.44 -2.76
CA VAL A 92 -11.59 5.28 -1.98
C VAL A 92 -10.59 6.39 -2.30
N MET A 93 -10.36 6.69 -3.58
CA MET A 93 -9.47 7.78 -3.97
C MET A 93 -9.95 9.14 -3.42
N LYS A 94 -11.25 9.41 -3.47
CA LYS A 94 -11.84 10.62 -2.88
C LYS A 94 -11.69 10.65 -1.36
N LYS A 95 -11.75 9.50 -0.69
CA LYS A 95 -11.51 9.38 0.76
C LYS A 95 -10.07 9.76 1.11
N VAL A 96 -9.09 9.28 0.34
CA VAL A 96 -7.68 9.65 0.51
C VAL A 96 -7.47 11.15 0.27
N ASP A 97 -8.06 11.70 -0.78
CA ASP A 97 -8.02 13.14 -1.07
C ASP A 97 -8.50 13.99 0.11
N GLY A 98 -9.59 13.59 0.76
CA GLY A 98 -10.15 14.32 1.89
C GLY A 98 -9.31 14.27 3.16
N ILE A 99 -8.42 13.28 3.31
CA ILE A 99 -7.61 13.06 4.52
C ILE A 99 -6.18 13.59 4.32
N LEU A 100 -5.54 13.21 3.22
CA LEU A 100 -4.12 13.47 2.95
C LEU A 100 -3.88 14.40 1.76
N GLY A 101 -4.93 14.74 1.02
CA GLY A 101 -4.83 15.55 -0.19
C GLY A 101 -4.46 14.76 -1.45
N ALA A 102 -4.56 15.44 -2.60
CA ALA A 102 -4.35 14.84 -3.92
C ALA A 102 -2.94 14.30 -4.15
N ILE A 103 -1.95 14.75 -3.37
CA ILE A 103 -0.57 14.30 -3.46
C ILE A 103 -0.42 12.83 -3.02
N ALA A 104 -1.22 12.38 -2.06
CA ALA A 104 -1.19 11.03 -1.49
C ALA A 104 -2.16 10.06 -2.17
N ARG A 105 -3.01 10.55 -3.09
CA ARG A 105 -3.98 9.72 -3.81
C ARG A 105 -3.26 8.63 -4.61
N PRO A 106 -3.63 7.35 -4.44
CA PRO A 106 -3.11 6.28 -5.29
C PRO A 106 -3.45 6.52 -6.76
N GLY A 107 -2.57 6.12 -7.67
CA GLY A 107 -2.84 6.14 -9.11
C GLY A 107 -3.91 5.11 -9.51
N ARG A 108 -3.96 3.98 -8.79
CA ARG A 108 -4.96 2.91 -8.93
C ARG A 108 -5.23 2.25 -7.57
N VAL A 109 -6.42 1.69 -7.42
CA VAL A 109 -6.79 0.79 -6.31
C VAL A 109 -7.18 -0.57 -6.88
N HIS A 110 -6.30 -1.54 -6.74
CA HIS A 110 -6.53 -2.91 -7.18
C HIS A 110 -7.24 -3.71 -6.08
N PHE A 111 -8.41 -4.27 -6.40
CA PHE A 111 -9.14 -5.13 -5.47
C PHE A 111 -8.74 -6.60 -5.65
N ILE A 112 -8.33 -7.22 -4.55
CA ILE A 112 -7.84 -8.62 -4.47
C ILE A 112 -8.49 -9.32 -3.27
N SER A 113 -8.40 -10.65 -3.20
CA SER A 113 -9.03 -11.39 -2.10
C SER A 113 -8.13 -11.57 -0.88
N GLY A 114 -6.83 -11.32 -0.99
CA GLY A 114 -5.88 -11.42 0.11
C GLY A 114 -4.54 -10.76 -0.19
N LEU A 115 -3.85 -10.29 0.85
CA LEU A 115 -2.51 -9.70 0.73
C LEU A 115 -1.42 -10.76 0.90
N PRO A 116 -0.37 -10.74 0.07
CA PRO A 116 0.80 -11.59 0.26
C PRO A 116 1.49 -11.33 1.60
N LYS A 117 1.50 -12.34 2.47
CA LYS A 117 2.11 -12.30 3.80
C LYS A 117 2.99 -13.52 4.04
N THR A 118 3.98 -13.37 4.92
CA THR A 118 4.71 -14.50 5.49
C THR A 118 3.80 -15.30 6.44
N ARG A 119 4.21 -16.53 6.79
CA ARG A 119 3.55 -17.32 7.85
C ARG A 119 3.50 -16.64 9.22
N SER A 120 4.32 -15.62 9.45
CA SER A 120 4.29 -14.77 10.65
C SER A 120 3.39 -13.53 10.52
N GLY A 121 2.68 -13.38 9.40
CA GLY A 121 1.78 -12.26 9.13
C GLY A 121 2.46 -11.01 8.56
N LYS A 122 3.77 -11.04 8.30
CA LYS A 122 4.48 -9.88 7.74
C LYS A 122 4.10 -9.70 6.27
N MET A 123 3.62 -8.51 5.92
CA MET A 123 3.32 -8.16 4.54
C MET A 123 4.58 -8.18 3.66
N LEU A 124 4.50 -8.86 2.51
CA LEU A 124 5.59 -8.97 1.55
C LEU A 124 5.64 -7.76 0.60
N ARG A 125 5.70 -6.56 1.17
CA ARG A 125 5.62 -5.28 0.44
C ARG A 125 6.64 -5.15 -0.69
N ARG A 126 7.89 -5.58 -0.45
CA ARG A 126 8.95 -5.57 -1.46
C ARG A 126 8.60 -6.42 -2.69
N SER A 127 7.98 -7.57 -2.47
CA SER A 127 7.55 -8.46 -3.55
C SER A 127 6.35 -7.89 -4.29
N ILE A 128 5.38 -7.28 -3.59
CA ILE A 128 4.25 -6.57 -4.22
C ILE A 128 4.77 -5.43 -5.11
N GLN A 129 5.70 -4.61 -4.61
CA GLN A 129 6.31 -3.52 -5.39
C GLN A 129 7.08 -4.04 -6.61
N ALA A 130 7.87 -5.10 -6.45
CA ALA A 130 8.60 -5.70 -7.56
C ALA A 130 7.65 -6.19 -8.65
N LEU A 131 6.55 -6.86 -8.30
CA LEU A 131 5.53 -7.27 -9.26
C LEU A 131 4.90 -6.07 -9.99
N ALA A 132 4.55 -5.01 -9.24
CA ALA A 132 3.97 -3.80 -9.80
C ALA A 132 4.92 -3.06 -10.76
N GLU A 133 6.23 -3.26 -10.62
CA GLU A 133 7.26 -2.71 -11.50
C GLU A 133 7.76 -3.72 -12.56
N GLY A 134 7.15 -4.91 -12.65
CA GLY A 134 7.56 -5.96 -13.61
C GLY A 134 8.93 -6.59 -13.30
N ARG A 135 9.41 -6.49 -12.06
CA ARG A 135 10.67 -7.07 -11.57
C ARG A 135 10.45 -8.42 -10.89
N ASP A 136 11.54 -9.14 -10.64
CA ASP A 136 11.54 -10.38 -9.86
C ASP A 136 11.12 -10.11 -8.40
N PRO A 137 10.07 -10.77 -7.86
CA PRO A 137 9.64 -10.63 -6.47
C PRO A 137 10.64 -11.16 -5.42
N GLY A 138 11.68 -11.88 -5.85
CA GLY A 138 12.73 -12.42 -4.99
C GLY A 138 12.31 -13.69 -4.25
N ASP A 139 12.90 -13.93 -3.08
CA ASP A 139 12.61 -15.12 -2.27
C ASP A 139 11.21 -15.08 -1.65
N LEU A 140 10.43 -16.12 -1.94
CA LEU A 140 9.05 -16.31 -1.53
C LEU A 140 8.84 -17.58 -0.69
N THR A 141 9.91 -18.26 -0.26
CA THR A 141 9.84 -19.54 0.49
C THR A 141 9.04 -19.46 1.80
N THR A 142 8.93 -18.27 2.38
CA THR A 142 8.23 -18.01 3.64
C THR A 142 6.79 -17.52 3.47
N ILE A 143 6.30 -17.41 2.23
CA ILE A 143 4.92 -17.01 1.95
C ILE A 143 3.93 -18.02 2.55
N ASP A 144 2.83 -17.49 3.08
CA ASP A 144 1.74 -18.30 3.63
C ASP A 144 0.87 -18.88 2.51
N ASP A 145 0.31 -18.02 1.67
CA ASP A 145 -0.50 -18.38 0.51
C ASP A 145 0.09 -17.83 -0.80
N PRO A 146 0.73 -18.69 -1.64
CA PRO A 146 1.25 -18.30 -2.95
C PRO A 146 0.21 -17.73 -3.91
N SER A 147 -1.07 -18.10 -3.78
CA SER A 147 -2.13 -17.67 -4.70
C SER A 147 -2.35 -16.15 -4.65
N THR A 148 -2.06 -15.51 -3.52
CA THR A 148 -2.15 -14.06 -3.35
C THR A 148 -1.23 -13.30 -4.31
N LEU A 149 -0.05 -13.84 -4.67
CA LEU A 149 0.85 -13.21 -5.65
C LEU A 149 0.30 -13.31 -7.07
N GLU A 150 -0.33 -14.42 -7.42
CA GLU A 150 -0.97 -14.58 -8.72
C GLU A 150 -2.15 -13.61 -8.88
N GLN A 151 -2.87 -13.32 -7.79
CA GLN A 151 -3.89 -12.27 -7.79
C GLN A 151 -3.31 -10.89 -8.02
N ILE A 152 -2.16 -10.57 -7.42
CA ILE A 152 -1.45 -9.31 -7.70
C ILE A 152 -1.10 -9.22 -9.19
N ARG A 153 -0.51 -10.28 -9.76
CA ARG A 153 -0.18 -10.33 -11.21
C ARG A 153 -1.42 -10.14 -12.08
N ALA A 154 -2.51 -10.84 -11.78
CA ALA A 154 -3.76 -10.75 -12.53
C ALA A 154 -4.40 -9.35 -12.43
N ALA A 155 -4.29 -8.70 -11.27
CA ALA A 155 -4.80 -7.35 -11.08
C ALA A 155 -3.98 -6.29 -11.83
N LEU A 156 -2.67 -6.51 -12.00
CA LEU A 156 -1.77 -5.63 -12.76
C LEU A 156 -1.88 -5.80 -14.28
N ALA A 157 -2.36 -6.95 -14.75
CA ALA A 157 -2.56 -7.22 -16.18
C ALA A 157 -3.82 -6.56 -16.79
N LYS A 158 -4.65 -5.90 -15.97
CA LYS A 158 -5.91 -5.24 -16.35
C LYS A 158 -5.75 -3.72 -16.49
#